data_AF-X1GC45-F1
#
_entry.id   AF-X1GC45-F1
#
_cell.length_a   1.000
_cell.length_b   1.000
_cell.length_c   1.000
_cell.angle_alpha   90.00
_cell.angle_beta   90.00
_cell.angle_gamma   90.00
#
_symmetry.space_group_name_H-M   'P 1'
#
loop_
_entity.id
_entity.type
_entity.pdbx_description
1 polymer ?
#
loop_
_entity_poly.entity_id
_entity_poly.type
_entity_poly.pdbx_seq_one_letter_code
_entity_poly.pdbx_strand_id
1 'polypeptide(L)'
;MTSKKELFDDLYKVIKLNSGAISANDVVATEIGDLQIPRGYCARIRKVRFALRDLSGQDSVDFGWHVLTALVLDADDETHVTIPTFEIDHDILVDHRFEMWGEVITEGMSALLTPTVVYDFDETLDCITVRNIRHNTLINGFDVTGVKPQVEITVWFTYEKISTDLYAKLLGIS
;
A
#
# COMPACT_ATOMS: atom_id res chain seq x y z
N MET A 1 14.39 -33.41 22.82
CA MET A 1 13.96 -32.83 21.53
C MET A 1 12.68 -32.05 21.79
N THR A 2 12.81 -30.77 22.13
CA THR A 2 11.70 -29.85 22.33
C THR A 2 11.11 -29.55 20.95
N SER A 3 9.91 -30.07 20.68
CA SER A 3 9.13 -29.73 19.48
C SER A 3 8.96 -28.21 19.41
N LYS A 4 9.63 -27.55 18.46
CA LYS A 4 9.43 -26.13 18.20
C LYS A 4 8.03 -25.91 17.64
N LYS A 5 7.25 -25.08 18.35
CA LYS A 5 6.08 -24.33 17.89
C LYS A 5 6.44 -23.58 16.60
N GLU A 6 5.57 -23.27 15.65
CA GLU A 6 4.20 -23.60 15.28
C GLU A 6 4.19 -23.33 13.76
N LEU A 7 3.41 -24.07 12.96
CA LEU A 7 3.37 -23.97 11.48
C LEU A 7 3.04 -22.57 10.91
N PHE A 8 2.77 -21.57 11.76
CA PHE A 8 2.32 -20.23 11.39
C PHE A 8 3.43 -19.19 11.30
N ASP A 9 4.60 -19.42 11.90
CA ASP A 9 5.67 -18.41 11.95
C ASP A 9 6.41 -18.28 10.60
N ASP A 10 6.48 -19.36 9.81
CA ASP A 10 7.25 -19.41 8.55
C ASP A 10 6.39 -19.27 7.28
N LEU A 11 5.06 -19.16 7.40
CA LEU A 11 4.17 -19.08 6.24
C LEU A 11 3.74 -17.64 5.99
N TYR A 12 4.28 -17.04 4.92
CA TYR A 12 3.84 -15.73 4.47
C TYR A 12 2.34 -15.75 4.15
N LYS A 13 1.59 -14.89 4.84
CA LYS A 13 0.25 -14.49 4.44
C LYS A 13 0.35 -13.35 3.46
N VAL A 14 -0.60 -13.28 2.53
CA VAL A 14 -0.61 -12.29 1.47
C VAL A 14 -1.99 -11.68 1.37
N ILE A 15 -2.06 -10.35 1.43
CA ILE A 15 -3.26 -9.59 1.08
C ILE A 15 -2.97 -8.77 -0.17
N LYS A 16 -3.98 -8.64 -1.04
CA LYS A 16 -3.93 -7.80 -2.22
C LYS A 16 -5.04 -6.76 -2.10
N LEU A 17 -4.68 -5.50 -2.23
CA LEU A 17 -5.63 -4.39 -2.27
C LEU A 17 -5.48 -3.69 -3.63
N ASN A 18 -6.52 -3.00 -4.05
CA ASN A 18 -6.54 -2.24 -5.29
C ASN A 18 -7.21 -0.90 -5.00
N SER A 19 -6.65 0.18 -5.53
CA SER A 19 -7.17 1.55 -5.35
C SER A 19 -8.54 1.79 -5.99
N GLY A 20 -9.08 0.85 -6.76
CA GLY A 20 -10.11 1.13 -7.74
C GLY A 20 -9.56 1.92 -8.93
N ALA A 21 -10.43 2.19 -9.91
CA ALA A 21 -10.08 3.05 -11.05
C ALA A 21 -10.05 4.51 -10.58
N ILE A 22 -8.92 5.19 -10.79
CA ILE A 22 -8.73 6.57 -10.36
C ILE A 22 -9.04 7.51 -11.53
N SER A 23 -9.80 8.58 -11.28
CA SER A 23 -10.20 9.58 -12.28
C SER A 23 -9.30 10.84 -12.26
N ALA A 24 -9.50 11.76 -13.21
CA ALA A 24 -8.67 12.96 -13.32
C ALA A 24 -8.77 13.88 -12.11
N ASN A 25 -7.63 14.25 -11.50
CA ASN A 25 -7.59 15.13 -10.32
C ASN A 25 -8.53 14.63 -9.22
N ASP A 26 -8.48 13.31 -8.97
CA ASP A 26 -9.40 12.65 -8.06
C ASP A 26 -9.19 13.08 -6.61
N VAL A 27 -10.20 12.80 -5.78
CA VAL A 27 -10.06 12.80 -4.33
C VAL A 27 -9.19 11.61 -3.93
N VAL A 28 -8.55 11.67 -2.77
CA VAL A 28 -7.76 10.53 -2.28
C VAL A 28 -8.66 9.30 -2.12
N ALA A 29 -8.28 8.21 -2.77
CA ALA A 29 -8.90 6.90 -2.62
C ALA A 29 -8.24 6.15 -1.46
N THR A 30 -9.06 5.59 -0.58
CA THR A 30 -8.63 4.87 0.62
C THR A 30 -9.22 3.47 0.63
N GLU A 31 -8.38 2.47 0.85
CA GLU A 31 -8.79 1.07 1.02
C GLU A 31 -8.24 0.54 2.36
N ILE A 32 -9.12 -0.08 3.16
CA ILE A 32 -8.74 -0.69 4.43
C ILE A 32 -8.54 -2.19 4.23
N GLY A 33 -7.33 -2.68 4.47
CA GLY A 33 -7.00 -4.10 4.43
C GLY A 33 -7.11 -4.73 5.81
N ASP A 34 -8.18 -5.50 6.03
CA ASP A 34 -8.31 -6.35 7.21
C ASP A 34 -7.36 -7.56 7.11
N LEU A 35 -6.36 -7.59 7.99
CA LEU A 35 -5.35 -8.66 8.06
C LEU A 35 -5.83 -9.88 8.85
N GLN A 36 -7.04 -9.83 9.44
CA GLN A 36 -7.63 -10.87 10.27
C GLN A 36 -6.70 -11.34 11.40
N ILE A 37 -6.09 -10.37 12.09
CA ILE A 37 -5.07 -10.65 13.11
C ILE A 37 -5.72 -11.35 14.32
N PRO A 38 -5.26 -12.54 14.71
CA PRO A 38 -5.77 -13.21 15.90
C PRO A 38 -5.45 -12.41 17.18
N ARG A 39 -6.30 -12.54 18.20
CA ARG A 39 -6.06 -11.88 19.51
C ARG A 39 -4.72 -12.30 20.11
N GLY A 40 -3.95 -11.32 20.59
CA GLY A 40 -2.62 -11.55 21.18
C GLY A 40 -1.49 -11.77 20.16
N TYR A 41 -1.76 -11.50 18.89
CA TYR A 41 -0.76 -11.47 17.82
C TYR A 41 -0.66 -10.06 17.23
N CYS A 42 0.47 -9.76 16.60
CA CYS A 42 0.60 -8.68 15.64
C CYS A 42 0.87 -9.27 14.24
N ALA A 43 0.56 -8.51 13.20
CA ALA A 43 1.03 -8.79 11.86
C ALA A 43 2.35 -8.05 11.64
N ARG A 44 3.43 -8.78 11.39
CA ARG A 44 4.70 -8.20 10.94
C ARG A 44 4.72 -8.16 9.42
N ILE A 45 4.82 -6.96 8.86
CA ILE A 45 4.95 -6.76 7.43
C ILE A 45 6.39 -7.08 7.01
N ARG A 46 6.51 -7.89 5.96
CA ARG A 46 7.79 -8.43 5.49
C ARG A 46 8.16 -7.86 4.13
N LYS A 47 7.15 -7.60 3.31
CA LYS A 47 7.32 -7.10 1.96
C LYS A 47 6.06 -6.36 1.54
N VAL A 48 6.25 -5.28 0.78
CA VAL A 48 5.18 -4.55 0.12
C VAL A 48 5.58 -4.36 -1.34
N ARG A 49 4.64 -4.63 -2.26
CA ARG A 49 4.81 -4.36 -3.69
C ARG A 49 3.70 -3.42 -4.12
N PHE A 50 4.09 -2.32 -4.74
CA PHE A 50 3.17 -1.46 -5.48
C PHE A 50 3.36 -1.73 -6.97
N ALA A 51 2.26 -1.93 -7.68
CA ALA A 51 2.26 -2.10 -9.12
C ALA A 51 1.19 -1.21 -9.72
N LEU A 52 1.62 -0.36 -10.65
CA LEU A 52 0.67 0.40 -11.43
C LEU A 52 0.09 -0.51 -12.53
N ARG A 53 -1.24 -0.61 -12.56
CA ARG A 53 -1.99 -1.33 -13.57
C ARG A 53 -2.78 -0.33 -14.39
N ASP A 54 -2.93 -0.64 -15.67
CA ASP A 54 -3.85 0.06 -16.55
C ASP A 54 -4.92 -0.92 -17.01
N LEU A 55 -6.18 -0.47 -17.02
CA LEU A 55 -7.34 -1.32 -17.25
C LEU A 55 -7.82 -1.35 -18.70
N SER A 56 -7.46 -0.40 -19.58
CA SER A 56 -7.65 -0.47 -21.06
C SER A 56 -7.43 0.87 -21.77
N GLY A 57 -7.04 0.79 -23.06
CA GLY A 57 -7.51 1.74 -24.10
C GLY A 57 -6.68 2.99 -24.37
N GLN A 58 -5.35 2.89 -24.44
CA GLN A 58 -4.50 4.03 -24.78
C GLN A 58 -4.62 4.40 -26.26
N ASP A 59 -5.50 5.37 -26.55
CA ASP A 59 -5.40 6.19 -27.74
C ASP A 59 -4.45 7.35 -27.43
N SER A 60 -3.29 7.37 -28.08
CA SER A 60 -2.37 8.52 -28.29
C SER A 60 -2.63 9.75 -27.40
N VAL A 61 -2.26 9.66 -26.12
CA VAL A 61 -2.42 10.78 -25.19
C VAL A 61 -1.07 11.43 -24.88
N ASP A 62 -1.01 12.75 -25.03
CA ASP A 62 0.03 13.63 -24.49
C ASP A 62 -0.33 13.95 -23.04
N PHE A 63 0.38 13.40 -22.06
CA PHE A 63 0.05 13.60 -20.65
C PHE A 63 1.26 13.52 -19.73
N GLY A 64 1.14 14.22 -18.59
CA GLY A 64 2.06 14.13 -17.45
C GLY A 64 1.28 14.10 -16.15
N TRP A 65 1.38 12.99 -15.43
CA TRP A 65 0.74 12.82 -14.13
C TRP A 65 1.62 12.01 -13.18
N HIS A 66 1.35 12.13 -11.89
CA HIS A 66 1.97 11.32 -10.87
C HIS A 66 0.92 10.70 -9.97
N VAL A 67 1.22 9.50 -9.51
CA VAL A 67 0.43 8.82 -8.49
C VAL A 67 1.22 8.79 -7.20
N LEU A 68 0.61 9.32 -6.16
CA LEU A 68 1.08 9.24 -4.78
C LEU A 68 0.36 8.08 -4.12
N THR A 69 1.10 7.21 -3.45
CA THR A 69 0.54 6.10 -2.70
C THR A 69 1.26 5.90 -1.38
N ALA A 70 0.51 5.54 -0.34
CA ALA A 70 1.06 5.27 0.98
C ALA A 70 0.37 4.07 1.63
N LEU A 71 1.15 3.27 2.35
CA LEU A 71 0.68 2.22 3.22
C LEU A 71 0.91 2.65 4.68
N VAL A 72 -0.18 2.70 5.43
CA VAL A 72 -0.21 3.11 6.84
C VAL A 72 -0.52 1.89 7.71
N LEU A 73 0.25 1.73 8.77
CA LEU A 73 0.03 0.72 9.81
C LEU A 73 -0.88 1.28 10.89
N ASP A 74 -1.60 0.39 11.56
CA ASP A 74 -2.40 0.75 12.74
C ASP A 74 -3.26 1.99 12.51
N ALA A 75 -3.96 2.02 11.38
CA ALA A 75 -4.82 3.14 11.02
C ALA A 75 -5.99 3.20 12.03
N ASP A 76 -5.78 3.92 13.13
CA ASP A 76 -6.77 4.20 14.17
C ASP A 76 -7.93 5.02 13.63
N ASP A 77 -7.67 5.74 12.53
CA ASP A 77 -8.63 6.59 11.88
C ASP A 77 -9.11 6.00 10.55
N GLU A 78 -10.28 5.35 10.60
CA GLU A 78 -10.97 4.83 9.41
C GLU A 78 -11.55 5.95 8.53
N THR A 79 -11.52 7.21 8.97
CA THR A 79 -12.18 8.34 8.31
C THR A 79 -11.22 9.31 7.63
N HIS A 80 -9.93 9.28 7.97
CA HIS A 80 -8.93 10.14 7.35
C HIS A 80 -8.52 9.59 5.98
N VAL A 81 -8.92 10.32 4.94
CA VAL A 81 -8.61 10.00 3.55
C VAL A 81 -7.33 10.68 3.06
N THR A 82 -6.76 11.65 3.78
CA THR A 82 -5.59 12.40 3.30
C THR A 82 -4.38 11.46 3.12
N ILE A 83 -3.61 11.66 2.04
CA ILE A 83 -2.31 10.98 1.93
C ILE A 83 -1.43 11.49 3.07
N PRO A 84 -0.98 10.60 3.95
CA PRO A 84 -0.22 11.03 5.09
C PRO A 84 1.19 11.42 4.68
N THR A 85 1.66 12.49 5.30
CA THR A 85 3.06 12.88 5.31
C THR A 85 3.65 12.50 6.65
N PHE A 86 4.98 12.40 6.75
CA PHE A 86 5.69 12.15 8.03
C PHE A 86 5.30 13.11 9.17
N GLU A 87 4.65 14.24 8.85
CA GLU A 87 4.16 15.23 9.81
C GLU A 87 2.72 14.98 10.29
N ILE A 88 1.92 14.18 9.57
CA ILE A 88 0.48 13.99 9.81
C ILE A 88 0.17 12.61 10.39
N ASP A 89 0.80 11.54 9.91
CA ASP A 89 0.67 10.20 10.51
C ASP A 89 2.06 9.69 10.94
N HIS A 90 2.15 9.27 12.20
CA HIS A 90 3.37 8.65 12.73
C HIS A 90 3.55 7.18 12.30
N ASP A 91 2.54 6.57 11.70
CA ASP A 91 2.48 5.13 11.42
C ASP A 91 2.59 4.79 9.92
N ILE A 92 3.19 5.67 9.12
CA ILE A 92 3.48 5.40 7.71
C ILE A 92 4.57 4.33 7.60
N LEU A 93 4.26 3.18 7.02
CA LEU A 93 5.26 2.15 6.75
C LEU A 93 6.06 2.47 5.48
N VAL A 94 5.35 2.82 4.41
CA VAL A 94 5.98 3.16 3.13
C VAL A 94 5.10 4.09 2.31
N ASP A 95 5.69 5.14 1.78
CA ASP A 95 5.12 5.97 0.73
C ASP A 95 5.92 5.81 -0.57
N HIS A 96 5.24 5.96 -1.70
CA HIS A 96 5.85 5.91 -3.01
C HIS A 96 5.16 6.87 -3.97
N ARG A 97 5.96 7.47 -4.84
CA ARG A 97 5.50 8.31 -5.94
C ARG A 97 5.88 7.66 -7.26
N PHE A 98 4.87 7.32 -8.06
CA PHE A 98 5.06 7.01 -9.46
C PHE A 98 4.97 8.30 -10.27
N GLU A 99 6.00 8.60 -11.06
CA GLU A 99 5.96 9.67 -12.05
C GLU A 99 5.76 9.07 -13.44
N MET A 100 4.86 9.66 -14.21
CA MET A 100 4.51 9.19 -15.54
C MET A 100 4.52 10.32 -16.54
N TRP A 101 5.21 10.06 -17.64
CA TRP A 101 5.35 10.96 -18.75
C TRP A 101 4.99 10.18 -20.01
N GLY A 102 4.02 10.68 -20.78
CA GLY A 102 3.87 10.26 -22.16
C GLY A 102 5.00 10.88 -22.98
N GLU A 103 5.83 10.06 -23.61
CA GLU A 103 6.77 10.54 -24.62
C GLU A 103 6.20 10.22 -26.00
N VAL A 104 6.11 11.23 -26.88
CA VAL A 104 5.75 11.03 -28.28
C VAL A 104 6.92 10.36 -28.97
N ILE A 105 6.89 9.03 -29.04
CA ILE A 105 7.81 8.28 -29.88
C ILE A 105 7.26 8.36 -31.30
N THR A 106 8.14 8.71 -32.25
CA THR A 106 7.85 9.10 -33.64
C THR A 106 6.63 8.37 -34.27
N GLU A 107 5.78 9.11 -34.98
CA GLU A 107 4.50 8.65 -35.59
C GLU A 107 3.41 8.20 -34.60
N GLY A 108 3.07 9.05 -33.62
CA GLY A 108 1.78 8.98 -32.92
C GLY A 108 1.61 7.82 -31.94
N MET A 109 2.69 7.17 -31.51
CA MET A 109 2.66 6.15 -30.48
C MET A 109 3.12 6.75 -29.15
N SER A 110 2.24 6.77 -28.14
CA SER A 110 2.62 6.93 -26.73
C SER A 110 2.46 5.60 -26.00
N ALA A 111 3.39 5.29 -25.10
CA ALA A 111 3.37 4.05 -24.31
C ALA A 111 3.42 4.39 -22.82
N LEU A 112 2.39 3.99 -22.08
CA LEU A 112 2.40 4.07 -20.62
C LEU A 112 3.29 2.96 -20.04
N LEU A 113 4.36 3.33 -19.35
CA LEU A 113 5.15 2.38 -18.56
C LEU A 113 4.30 1.92 -17.37
N THR A 114 4.20 0.62 -17.08
CA THR A 114 3.53 0.13 -15.86
C THR A 114 4.56 -0.24 -14.80
N PRO A 115 5.13 0.75 -14.07
CA PRO A 115 6.18 0.48 -13.10
C PRO A 115 5.68 -0.42 -11.96
N THR A 116 6.60 -1.22 -11.46
CA THR A 116 6.45 -1.98 -10.24
C THR A 116 7.61 -1.63 -9.32
N VAL A 117 7.31 -1.39 -8.06
CA VAL A 117 8.32 -1.22 -7.00
C VAL A 117 8.06 -2.22 -5.89
N VAL A 118 9.14 -2.69 -5.28
CA VAL A 118 9.11 -3.66 -4.19
C VAL A 118 9.95 -3.12 -3.04
N TYR A 119 9.38 -3.17 -1.85
CA TYR A 119 10.02 -2.85 -0.59
C TYR A 119 10.08 -4.12 0.24
N ASP A 120 11.29 -4.58 0.54
CA ASP A 120 11.54 -5.69 1.46
C ASP A 120 11.99 -5.10 2.80
N PHE A 121 11.39 -5.57 3.89
CA PHE A 121 11.67 -5.10 5.24
C PHE A 121 12.49 -6.14 6.00
N ASP A 122 13.61 -5.70 6.57
CA ASP A 122 14.43 -6.56 7.41
C ASP A 122 13.69 -6.91 8.72
N GLU A 123 13.96 -8.09 9.27
CA GLU A 123 13.30 -8.58 10.48
C GLU A 123 13.63 -7.71 11.71
N THR A 124 14.72 -6.95 11.65
CA THR A 124 15.16 -6.05 12.71
C THR A 124 14.36 -4.75 12.75
N LEU A 125 13.53 -4.47 11.75
CA LEU A 125 12.66 -3.29 11.73
C LEU A 125 11.30 -3.62 12.33
N ASP A 126 10.78 -2.69 13.12
CA ASP A 126 9.46 -2.80 13.76
C ASP A 126 8.33 -2.42 12.80
N CYS A 127 8.23 -3.14 11.68
CA CYS A 127 7.14 -3.00 10.71
C CYS A 127 5.93 -3.85 11.14
N ILE A 128 5.33 -3.53 12.28
CA ILE A 128 4.24 -4.32 12.89
C ILE A 128 2.93 -3.52 12.99
N THR A 129 1.81 -4.22 12.91
CA THR A 129 0.49 -3.65 13.25
C THR A 129 -0.33 -4.66 14.04
N VAL A 130 -1.18 -4.15 14.95
CA VAL A 130 -2.14 -4.95 15.74
C VAL A 130 -3.59 -4.77 15.27
N ARG A 131 -3.83 -3.88 14.30
CA ARG A 131 -5.13 -3.62 13.67
C ARG A 131 -5.03 -3.82 12.16
N ASN A 132 -5.70 -2.95 11.40
CA ASN A 132 -5.75 -2.98 9.96
C ASN A 132 -4.59 -2.18 9.35
N ILE A 133 -4.37 -2.42 8.07
CA ILE A 133 -3.56 -1.54 7.22
C ILE A 133 -4.47 -0.64 6.39
N ARG A 134 -4.01 0.56 6.08
CA ARG A 134 -4.72 1.49 5.19
C ARG A 134 -3.85 1.83 3.99
N HIS A 135 -4.41 1.67 2.81
CA HIS A 135 -3.78 2.05 1.55
C HIS A 135 -4.44 3.32 1.02
N ASN A 136 -3.67 4.40 0.92
CA ASN A 136 -4.12 5.66 0.33
C ASN A 136 -3.48 5.84 -1.04
N THR A 137 -4.26 6.32 -2.01
CA THR A 137 -3.77 6.62 -3.37
C THR A 137 -4.41 7.90 -3.91
N LEU A 138 -3.62 8.74 -4.57
CA LEU A 138 -4.05 9.97 -5.23
C LEU A 138 -3.35 10.08 -6.58
N ILE A 139 -4.08 10.53 -7.59
CA ILE A 139 -3.49 10.96 -8.86
C ILE A 139 -3.55 12.47 -8.98
N ASN A 140 -2.48 13.07 -9.48
CA ASN A 140 -2.41 14.51 -9.71
C ASN A 140 -1.68 14.78 -11.04
N GLY A 141 -2.29 15.58 -11.92
CA GLY A 141 -1.73 15.85 -13.24
C GLY A 141 -2.71 16.45 -14.26
N PHE A 142 -2.14 16.93 -15.37
CA PHE A 142 -2.88 17.55 -16.47
C PHE A 142 -3.41 16.44 -17.40
N ASP A 143 -4.73 16.32 -17.46
CA ASP A 143 -5.52 15.43 -18.33
C ASP A 143 -5.17 13.92 -18.31
N VAL A 144 -6.02 13.12 -17.66
CA VAL A 144 -5.98 11.64 -17.72
C VAL A 144 -7.10 11.07 -18.58
N THR A 145 -7.71 11.89 -19.45
CA THR A 145 -8.79 11.44 -20.34
C THR A 145 -8.31 10.24 -21.17
N GLY A 146 -8.99 9.11 -21.02
CA GLY A 146 -8.67 7.87 -21.73
C GLY A 146 -7.81 6.87 -20.96
N VAL A 147 -7.24 7.24 -19.80
CA VAL A 147 -6.49 6.31 -18.93
C VAL A 147 -7.30 5.99 -17.68
N LYS A 148 -7.30 4.73 -17.24
CA LYS A 148 -7.94 4.29 -15.99
C LYS A 148 -6.92 3.58 -15.10
N PRO A 149 -5.96 4.33 -14.53
CA PRO A 149 -4.91 3.72 -13.75
C PRO A 149 -5.44 3.18 -12.43
N GLN A 150 -4.81 2.11 -11.96
CA GLN A 150 -5.03 1.54 -10.64
C GLN A 150 -3.68 1.22 -9.99
N VAL A 151 -3.59 1.37 -8.68
CA VAL A 151 -2.47 0.85 -7.89
C VAL A 151 -2.90 -0.46 -7.26
N GLU A 152 -2.28 -1.54 -7.71
CA GLU A 152 -2.33 -2.85 -7.04
C GLU A 152 -1.25 -2.85 -5.95
N ILE A 153 -1.66 -3.07 -4.70
CA ILE A 153 -0.73 -3.29 -3.59
C ILE A 153 -0.81 -4.76 -3.18
N THR A 154 0.35 -5.39 -3.01
CA THR A 154 0.47 -6.72 -2.42
C THR A 154 1.31 -6.61 -1.17
N VAL A 155 0.78 -7.07 -0.04
CA VAL A 155 1.44 -7.02 1.26
C VAL A 155 1.65 -8.44 1.76
N TRP A 156 2.90 -8.79 2.06
CA TRP A 156 3.28 -10.06 2.66
C TRP A 156 3.58 -9.84 4.13
N PHE A 157 3.03 -10.69 4.98
CA PHE A 157 3.18 -10.57 6.43
C PHE A 157 3.19 -11.94 7.11
N THR A 158 3.72 -11.97 8.33
CA THR A 158 3.67 -13.11 9.25
C THR A 158 2.92 -12.70 10.50
N TYR A 159 2.32 -13.65 11.22
CA TYR A 159 1.81 -13.34 12.56
C TYR A 159 2.86 -13.65 13.59
N GLU A 160 2.98 -12.76 14.58
CA GLU A 160 3.89 -12.95 15.69
C GLU A 160 3.14 -12.79 17.00
N LYS A 161 3.34 -13.76 17.89
CA LYS A 161 2.73 -13.74 19.21
C LYS A 161 3.40 -12.68 20.06
N ILE A 162 2.61 -11.81 20.66
CA ILE A 162 3.10 -10.73 21.52
C ILE A 162 2.57 -10.87 22.94
N SER A 163 3.25 -10.25 23.90
CA SER A 163 2.80 -10.24 25.29
C SER A 163 1.54 -9.39 25.43
N THR A 164 0.70 -9.71 26.42
CA THR A 164 -0.51 -8.94 26.72
C THR A 164 -0.19 -7.47 26.99
N ASP A 165 0.93 -7.19 27.68
CA ASP A 165 1.35 -5.84 27.99
C ASP A 165 1.76 -5.05 26.74
N LEU A 166 2.46 -5.69 25.80
CA LEU A 166 2.81 -5.07 24.51
C LEU A 166 1.56 -4.87 23.65
N TYR A 167 0.65 -5.85 23.64
CA TYR A 167 -0.62 -5.76 22.92
C TYR A 167 -1.48 -4.58 23.42
N ALA A 168 -1.61 -4.41 24.73
CA ALA A 168 -2.36 -3.29 25.31
C ALA A 168 -1.73 -1.93 24.98
N LYS A 169 -0.39 -1.84 25.03
CA LYS A 169 0.34 -0.62 24.63
C LYS A 169 0.12 -0.26 23.17
N LEU A 170 0.22 -1.22 22.26
CA LEU A 170 0.01 -1.00 20.83
C LEU A 170 -1.45 -0.61 20.53
N LEU A 171 -2.42 -1.08 21.32
CA LEU A 171 -3.81 -0.65 21.20
C LEU A 171 -4.11 0.71 21.86
N GLY A 172 -3.14 1.37 22.49
CA GLY A 172 -3.38 2.62 23.22
C GLY A 172 -4.27 2.47 24.46
N ILE A 173 -4.43 1.24 24.98
CA ILE A 173 -5.22 0.94 26.17
C ILE A 173 -4.28 1.04 27.38
N SER A 174 -4.03 2.27 27.85
CA SER A 174 -3.29 2.55 29.09
C SER A 174 -4.21 2.81 30.26
#